data_AF-A0A520S2V0-F1
#
_entry.id   AF-A0A520S2V0-F1
#
_cell.length_a   1.000
_cell.length_b   1.000
_cell.length_c   1.000
_cell.angle_alpha   90.00
_cell.angle_beta   90.00
_cell.angle_gamma   90.00
#
_symmetry.space_group_name_H-M   'P 1'
#
loop_
_entity.id
_entity.type
_entity.pdbx_description
1 polymer ?
#
loop_
_entity_poly.entity_id
_entity_poly.type
_entity_poly.pdbx_seq_one_letter_code
_entity_poly.pdbx_strand_id
1 'polypeptide(L)'
;MPDASGGECDRLASIAADPDHQATPVDYLGIDGDAVIDACQRAVSQHPENGRYWVQLGRGYLKLEQSEAMLEAFQKAKLLDYPAAWFALAVVYHTGNGMVGADLDRAEALYKEAYRRGVSYAALGLARLYDEPGSSFF
;
A
#
# COMPACT_ATOMS: atom_id res chain seq x y z
N MET A 1 -21.26 -0.42 18.29
CA MET A 1 -20.32 -1.55 18.45
C MET A 1 -19.10 -1.20 17.62
N PRO A 2 -17.87 -1.27 18.15
CA PRO A 2 -16.69 -1.04 17.32
C PRO A 2 -16.66 -2.12 16.24
N ASP A 3 -16.45 -1.71 14.99
CA ASP A 3 -16.41 -2.58 13.82
C ASP A 3 -15.26 -3.60 13.96
N ALA A 4 -15.61 -4.80 14.44
CA ALA A 4 -14.66 -5.85 14.79
C ALA A 4 -13.81 -6.29 13.59
N SER A 5 -14.38 -6.22 12.39
CA SER A 5 -13.71 -6.49 11.12
C SER A 5 -12.67 -5.43 10.76
N GLY A 6 -13.03 -4.16 10.90
CA GLY A 6 -12.12 -3.05 10.65
C GLY A 6 -10.88 -3.11 11.55
N GLY A 7 -11.09 -3.30 12.85
CA GLY A 7 -9.99 -3.43 13.82
C GLY A 7 -9.13 -4.68 13.62
N GLU A 8 -9.68 -5.76 13.06
CA GLU A 8 -8.91 -6.95 12.70
C GLU A 8 -8.05 -6.72 11.46
N CYS A 9 -8.61 -6.14 10.40
CA CYS A 9 -7.87 -5.73 9.20
C CYS A 9 -6.71 -4.80 9.59
N ASP A 10 -6.98 -3.77 10.41
CA ASP A 10 -5.96 -2.84 10.89
C ASP A 10 -4.82 -3.56 11.63
N ARG A 11 -5.13 -4.50 12.55
CA ARG A 11 -4.10 -5.25 13.28
C ARG A 11 -3.22 -6.13 12.39
N LEU A 12 -3.77 -6.70 11.32
CA LEU A 12 -3.06 -7.65 10.47
C LEU A 12 -2.27 -6.94 9.36
N ALA A 13 -2.72 -5.76 8.93
CA ALA A 13 -2.23 -5.11 7.72
C ALA A 13 -1.89 -3.63 7.87
N SER A 14 -1.83 -3.07 9.07
CA SER A 14 -1.32 -1.71 9.29
C SER A 14 0.09 -1.53 8.71
N ILE A 15 0.36 -0.36 8.13
CA ILE A 15 1.61 -0.01 7.45
C ILE A 15 2.18 1.28 8.04
N ALA A 16 3.49 1.31 8.31
CA ALA A 16 4.15 2.45 8.95
C ALA A 16 4.16 3.72 8.08
N ALA A 17 4.02 3.57 6.77
CA ALA A 17 3.95 4.68 5.84
C ALA A 17 2.58 5.37 5.82
N ASP A 18 1.55 4.75 6.39
CA ASP A 18 0.22 5.35 6.47
C ASP A 18 0.17 6.32 7.66
N PRO A 19 -0.02 7.65 7.43
CA PRO A 19 -0.09 8.63 8.52
C PRO A 19 -1.30 8.42 9.44
N ASP A 20 -2.36 7.78 8.94
CA ASP A 20 -3.63 7.57 9.65
C ASP A 20 -3.80 6.12 10.13
N HIS A 21 -2.70 5.37 10.24
CA HIS A 21 -2.74 3.96 10.67
C HIS A 21 -3.37 3.80 12.06
N GLN A 22 -4.28 2.82 12.21
CA GLN A 22 -5.06 2.63 13.44
C GLN A 22 -4.56 1.48 14.34
N ALA A 23 -3.50 0.77 13.91
CA ALA A 23 -2.88 -0.29 14.68
C ALA A 23 -1.35 -0.28 14.52
N THR A 24 -0.65 -1.06 15.34
CA THR A 24 0.81 -1.20 15.23
C THR A 24 1.18 -1.71 13.83
N PRO A 25 2.09 -1.03 13.11
CA PRO A 25 2.51 -1.49 11.79
C PRO A 25 3.04 -2.91 11.78
N VAL A 26 2.66 -3.67 10.75
CA VAL A 26 3.12 -5.04 10.52
C VAL A 26 4.17 -5.02 9.42
N ASP A 27 5.36 -5.57 9.72
CA ASP A 27 6.43 -5.74 8.72
C ASP A 27 5.95 -6.64 7.57
N TYR A 28 6.37 -6.31 6.34
CA TYR A 28 5.94 -7.04 5.15
C TYR A 28 6.28 -8.55 5.18
N LEU A 29 7.40 -8.92 5.80
CA LEU A 29 7.80 -10.32 5.96
C LEU A 29 6.82 -11.09 6.87
N GLY A 30 6.27 -10.43 7.89
CA GLY A 30 5.36 -11.00 8.87
C GLY A 30 3.88 -11.01 8.47
N ILE A 31 3.53 -10.49 7.29
CA ILE A 31 2.15 -10.54 6.80
C ILE A 31 1.76 -11.98 6.48
N ASP A 32 0.63 -12.42 7.04
CA ASP A 32 -0.14 -13.56 6.54
C ASP A 32 -1.14 -13.05 5.50
N GLY A 33 -0.89 -13.36 4.22
CA GLY A 33 -1.66 -12.81 3.10
C GLY A 33 -3.12 -13.25 3.11
N ASP A 34 -3.37 -14.54 3.38
CA ASP A 34 -4.74 -15.10 3.42
C ASP A 34 -5.55 -14.47 4.55
N ALA A 35 -4.96 -14.41 5.77
CA ALA A 35 -5.64 -13.81 6.92
C ALA A 35 -5.95 -12.32 6.72
N VAL A 36 -5.03 -11.58 6.08
CA VAL A 36 -5.26 -10.16 5.73
C VAL A 36 -6.42 -10.03 4.74
N ILE A 37 -6.42 -10.81 3.67
CA ILE A 37 -7.46 -10.73 2.64
C ILE A 37 -8.82 -11.02 3.26
N ASP A 38 -8.94 -12.09 4.04
CA ASP A 38 -10.20 -12.46 4.69
C ASP A 38 -10.73 -11.35 5.60
N ALA A 39 -9.88 -10.77 6.46
CA ALA A 39 -10.27 -9.71 7.37
C ALA A 39 -10.61 -8.40 6.63
N CYS A 40 -9.76 -7.99 5.69
CA CYS A 40 -9.93 -6.73 5.00
C CYS A 40 -11.05 -6.77 3.96
N GLN A 41 -11.37 -7.91 3.36
CA GLN A 41 -12.57 -8.07 2.52
C GLN A 41 -13.84 -7.82 3.32
N ARG A 42 -13.93 -8.32 4.57
CA ARG A 42 -15.07 -8.02 5.46
C ARG A 42 -15.14 -6.53 5.80
N ALA A 43 -13.99 -5.90 6.02
CA ALA A 43 -13.90 -4.48 6.35
C ALA A 43 -14.31 -3.58 5.18
N VAL A 44 -13.81 -3.82 3.96
CA VAL A 44 -14.22 -3.05 2.76
C VAL A 44 -15.68 -3.31 2.37
N SER A 45 -16.22 -4.50 2.66
CA SER A 45 -17.64 -4.79 2.40
C SER A 45 -18.58 -3.97 3.29
N GLN A 46 -18.15 -3.65 4.51
CA GLN A 46 -18.91 -2.84 5.46
C GLN A 46 -18.65 -1.34 5.32
N HIS A 47 -17.41 -0.98 4.96
CA HIS A 47 -16.96 0.40 4.83
C HIS A 47 -16.21 0.61 3.51
N PRO A 48 -16.91 0.52 2.36
CA PRO A 48 -16.29 0.60 1.04
C PRO A 48 -15.67 1.97 0.73
N GLU A 49 -16.07 3.03 1.44
CA GLU A 49 -15.50 4.37 1.36
C GLU A 49 -14.21 4.56 2.17
N ASN A 50 -13.84 3.60 3.02
CA ASN A 50 -12.64 3.70 3.82
C ASN A 50 -11.40 3.24 3.02
N GLY A 51 -10.68 4.22 2.46
CA GLY A 51 -9.49 3.98 1.65
C GLY A 51 -8.36 3.24 2.38
N ARG A 52 -8.30 3.31 3.71
CA ARG A 52 -7.33 2.57 4.52
C ARG A 52 -7.46 1.06 4.34
N TYR A 53 -8.69 0.54 4.41
CA TYR A 53 -8.94 -0.90 4.27
C TYR A 53 -8.60 -1.40 2.86
N TRP A 54 -8.76 -0.55 1.84
CA TRP A 54 -8.34 -0.88 0.48
C TRP A 54 -6.82 -0.96 0.33
N VAL A 55 -6.04 -0.08 0.97
CA VAL A 55 -4.58 -0.21 1.02
C VAL A 55 -4.19 -1.50 1.73
N GLN A 56 -4.80 -1.77 2.87
CA GLN A 56 -4.49 -2.96 3.66
C GLN A 56 -4.84 -4.26 2.93
N LEU A 57 -5.98 -4.31 2.26
CA LEU A 57 -6.38 -5.40 1.38
C LEU A 57 -5.36 -5.60 0.24
N GLY A 58 -4.93 -4.52 -0.40
CA GLY A 58 -3.89 -4.56 -1.44
C GLY A 58 -2.56 -5.13 -0.95
N ARG A 59 -2.18 -4.91 0.32
CA ARG A 59 -0.99 -5.55 0.93
C ARG A 59 -1.13 -7.07 1.03
N GLY A 60 -2.34 -7.56 1.37
CA GLY A 60 -2.63 -9.00 1.40
C GLY A 60 -2.50 -9.62 0.01
N TYR A 61 -3.11 -8.99 -1.00
CA TYR A 61 -2.97 -9.44 -2.39
C TYR A 61 -1.53 -9.39 -2.89
N LEU A 62 -0.78 -8.35 -2.53
CA LEU A 62 0.65 -8.25 -2.86
C LEU A 62 1.45 -9.41 -2.25
N LYS A 63 1.16 -9.80 -1.01
CA LYS A 63 1.83 -10.90 -0.32
C LYS A 63 1.60 -12.26 -1.01
N LEU A 64 0.42 -12.44 -1.62
CA LEU A 64 0.05 -13.64 -2.36
C LEU A 64 0.32 -13.52 -3.88
N GLU A 65 1.03 -12.48 -4.32
CA GLU A 65 1.35 -12.23 -5.73
C GLU A 65 0.11 -12.15 -6.64
N GLN A 66 -1.03 -11.74 -6.09
CA GLN A 66 -2.27 -11.54 -6.84
C GLN A 66 -2.29 -10.14 -7.47
N SER A 67 -1.51 -9.98 -8.54
CA SER A 67 -1.20 -8.69 -9.19
C SER A 67 -2.43 -7.84 -9.53
N GLU A 68 -3.42 -8.44 -10.18
CA GLU A 68 -4.61 -7.72 -10.65
C GLU A 68 -5.43 -7.18 -9.47
N ALA A 69 -5.76 -8.04 -8.50
CA ALA A 69 -6.52 -7.67 -7.32
C ALA A 69 -5.79 -6.64 -6.44
N MET A 70 -4.46 -6.76 -6.33
CA MET A 70 -3.60 -5.79 -5.65
C MET A 70 -3.70 -4.41 -6.30
N LEU A 71 -3.57 -4.33 -7.63
CA LEU A 71 -3.65 -3.06 -8.36
C LEU A 71 -5.05 -2.45 -8.23
N GLU A 72 -6.11 -3.25 -8.37
CA GLU A 72 -7.49 -2.78 -8.19
C GLU A 72 -7.71 -2.19 -6.79
N ALA A 73 -7.25 -2.86 -5.74
CA ALA A 73 -7.39 -2.39 -4.37
C ALA A 73 -6.65 -1.07 -4.14
N PHE A 74 -5.40 -0.95 -4.59
CA PHE A 74 -4.66 0.31 -4.46
C PHE A 74 -5.22 1.44 -5.31
N GLN A 75 -5.71 1.16 -6.53
CA GLN A 75 -6.39 2.16 -7.35
C GLN A 75 -7.69 2.60 -6.69
N LYS A 76 -8.44 1.69 -6.06
CA LYS A 76 -9.65 2.04 -5.32
C LYS A 76 -9.34 2.95 -4.13
N ALA A 77 -8.30 2.66 -3.36
CA ALA A 77 -7.84 3.53 -2.28
C ALA A 77 -7.43 4.92 -2.78
N LYS A 78 -6.75 4.98 -3.92
CA LYS A 78 -6.37 6.24 -4.58
C LYS A 78 -7.58 7.03 -5.07
N LEU A 79 -8.61 6.38 -5.61
CA LEU A 79 -9.87 7.02 -6.01
C LEU A 79 -10.65 7.59 -4.81
N LEU A 80 -10.46 7.02 -3.62
CA LEU A 80 -10.97 7.52 -2.34
C LEU A 80 -10.06 8.60 -1.73
N ASP A 81 -9.07 9.07 -2.49
CA ASP A 81 -8.09 10.09 -2.11
C ASP A 81 -7.22 9.73 -0.89
N TYR A 82 -7.04 8.42 -0.60
CA TYR A 82 -6.29 7.98 0.57
C TYR A 82 -4.76 8.05 0.36
N PRO A 83 -4.02 8.91 1.08
CA PRO A 83 -2.62 9.23 0.78
C PRO A 83 -1.68 8.02 0.68
N ALA A 84 -1.87 7.01 1.55
CA ALA A 84 -1.03 5.81 1.57
C ALA A 84 -1.12 4.99 0.27
N ALA A 85 -2.18 5.16 -0.54
CA ALA A 85 -2.35 4.47 -1.81
C ALA A 85 -1.26 4.85 -2.83
N TRP A 86 -0.87 6.12 -2.88
CA TRP A 86 0.22 6.58 -3.75
C TRP A 86 1.54 5.94 -3.36
N PHE A 87 1.83 5.87 -2.06
CA PHE A 87 3.03 5.20 -1.56
C PHE A 87 3.02 3.70 -1.90
N ALA A 88 1.90 3.01 -1.68
CA ALA A 88 1.78 1.59 -1.97
C ALA A 88 2.00 1.27 -3.46
N LEU A 89 1.37 2.05 -4.35
CA LEU A 89 1.61 1.94 -5.80
C LEU A 89 3.06 2.25 -6.14
N ALA A 90 3.66 3.29 -5.55
CA ALA A 90 5.05 3.65 -5.80
C ALA A 90 6.01 2.50 -5.47
N VAL A 91 5.83 1.85 -4.32
CA VAL A 91 6.65 0.69 -3.91
C VAL A 91 6.52 -0.47 -4.89
N VAL A 92 5.30 -0.74 -5.36
CA VAL A 92 5.05 -1.82 -6.32
C VAL A 92 5.71 -1.52 -7.67
N TYR A 93 5.59 -0.29 -8.19
CA TYR A 93 6.29 0.12 -9.42
C TYR A 93 7.81 0.20 -9.25
N HIS A 94 8.30 0.57 -8.06
CA HIS A 94 9.73 0.62 -7.78
C HIS A 94 10.34 -0.78 -7.77
N THR A 95 9.74 -1.70 -7.01
CA THR A 95 10.28 -3.05 -6.82
C THR A 95 9.93 -4.03 -7.94
N GLY A 96 8.90 -3.72 -8.74
CA GLY A 96 8.29 -4.66 -9.68
C GLY A 96 7.57 -5.83 -9.00
N ASN A 97 7.45 -5.83 -7.68
CA ASN A 97 6.86 -6.92 -6.92
C ASN A 97 5.36 -7.04 -7.24
N GLY A 98 4.91 -8.26 -7.57
CA GLY A 98 3.55 -8.50 -8.04
C GLY A 98 3.27 -7.86 -9.41
N MET A 99 4.29 -7.54 -10.23
CA MET A 99 4.13 -7.04 -11.60
C MET A 99 5.11 -7.70 -12.56
N VAL A 100 4.94 -7.46 -13.86
CA VAL A 100 5.83 -7.99 -14.92
C VAL A 100 7.23 -7.35 -14.86
N GLY A 101 7.37 -6.17 -14.24
CA GLY A 101 8.64 -5.50 -14.03
C GLY A 101 8.49 -4.15 -13.31
N ALA A 102 9.63 -3.58 -12.93
CA ALA A 102 9.70 -2.24 -12.34
C ALA A 102 9.50 -1.12 -13.38
N ASP A 103 8.92 -0.01 -12.94
CA ASP A 103 8.74 1.24 -13.70
C ASP A 103 9.16 2.39 -12.78
N LEU A 104 10.45 2.76 -12.87
CA LEU A 104 11.07 3.72 -11.95
C LEU A 104 10.52 5.15 -12.14
N ASP A 105 10.20 5.55 -13.38
CA ASP A 105 9.64 6.86 -13.67
C ASP A 105 8.24 7.00 -13.04
N ARG A 106 7.41 5.96 -13.18
CA ARG A 106 6.09 5.94 -12.53
C ARG A 106 6.21 5.88 -11.01
N ALA A 107 7.14 5.09 -10.48
CA ALA A 107 7.39 5.02 -9.05
C ALA A 107 7.78 6.39 -8.48
N GLU A 108 8.68 7.10 -9.14
CA GLU A 108 9.11 8.45 -8.75
C GLU A 108 7.94 9.43 -8.67
N ALA A 109 7.11 9.48 -9.72
CA ALA A 109 5.95 10.34 -9.79
C ALA A 109 4.97 10.06 -8.64
N LEU A 110 4.76 8.78 -8.33
CA LEU A 110 3.87 8.35 -7.24
C LEU A 110 4.45 8.67 -5.86
N TYR A 111 5.74 8.47 -5.63
CA TYR A 111 6.36 8.86 -4.35
C TYR A 111 6.34 10.37 -4.14
N LYS A 112 6.64 11.18 -5.16
CA LYS A 112 6.53 12.64 -5.09
C LYS A 112 5.12 13.07 -4.68
N GLU A 113 4.10 12.44 -5.27
CA GLU A 113 2.71 12.73 -4.94
C GLU A 113 2.32 12.25 -3.54
N ALA A 114 2.75 11.07 -3.11
CA ALA A 114 2.56 10.59 -1.75
C ALA A 114 3.16 11.56 -0.72
N TYR A 115 4.38 12.06 -0.99
CA TYR A 115 5.04 13.03 -0.12
C TYR A 115 4.28 14.35 -0.02
N ARG A 116 3.80 14.90 -1.14
CA ARG A 116 2.95 16.11 -1.15
C ARG A 116 1.68 15.93 -0.33
N ARG A 117 1.17 14.70 -0.26
CA ARG A 117 -0.04 14.31 0.49
C ARG A 117 0.24 13.97 1.96
N GLY A 118 1.46 14.21 2.45
CA GLY A 118 1.82 14.03 3.85
C GLY A 118 2.38 12.66 4.22
N VAL A 119 2.56 11.75 3.26
CA VAL A 119 3.24 10.47 3.50
C VAL A 119 4.75 10.70 3.56
N SER A 120 5.25 11.04 4.75
CA SER A 120 6.67 11.36 4.97
C SER A 120 7.60 10.20 4.60
N TYR A 121 7.16 8.96 4.75
CA TYR A 121 7.89 7.74 4.35
C TYR A 121 8.21 7.70 2.85
N ALA A 122 7.47 8.45 2.01
CA ALA A 122 7.77 8.54 0.59
C ALA A 122 9.11 9.23 0.30
N ALA A 123 9.61 10.08 1.20
CA ALA A 123 10.96 10.64 1.07
C ALA A 123 12.05 9.57 1.14
N LEU A 124 11.86 8.55 1.99
CA LEU A 124 12.76 7.39 2.05
C LEU A 124 12.67 6.55 0.76
N GLY A 125 11.47 6.40 0.20
CA GLY A 125 11.26 5.76 -1.10
C GLY A 125 12.02 6.45 -2.22
N LEU A 126 11.89 7.78 -2.32
CA LEU A 126 12.62 8.60 -3.30
C LEU A 126 14.14 8.51 -3.13
N ALA A 127 14.63 8.60 -1.90
CA ALA A 127 16.07 8.49 -1.62
C ALA A 127 16.63 7.15 -2.11
N ARG A 128 15.92 6.04 -1.86
CA ARG A 128 16.31 4.71 -2.34
C ARG A 128 16.24 4.60 -3.86
N LEU A 129 15.18 5.12 -4.46
CA LEU A 129 14.98 5.11 -5.91
C LEU A 129 16.14 5.82 -6.65
N TYR A 130 16.61 6.96 -6.12
CA TYR A 130 17.71 7.71 -6.74
C TYR A 130 19.08 7.09 -6.49
N ASP A 131 19.28 6.38 -5.37
CA ASP A 131 20.55 5.72 -5.06
C ASP A 131 20.74 4.41 -5.86
N GLU A 132 19.71 3.91 -6.55
CA GLU A 132 19.77 2.65 -7.27
C GLU A 132 20.61 2.73 -8.58
N PRO A 133 21.56 1.80 -8.78
CA PRO A 133 22.33 1.70 -10.02
C PRO A 133 21.42 1.41 -11.22
N GLY A 134 21.50 2.25 -12.26
CA GLY A 134 20.65 2.13 -13.45
C GLY A 134 19.35 2.93 -13.38
N SER A 135 19.12 3.70 -12.31
CA SER A 135 18.16 4.79 -12.37
C SER A 135 18.57 5.77 -13.47
N SER A 136 17.62 6.29 -14.24
CA SER A 136 17.88 7.27 -15.32
C SER A 136 18.40 8.62 -14.80
N PHE A 137 18.55 8.75 -13.48
CA PHE A 137 18.96 9.95 -12.77
C PHE A 137 20.47 10.00 -12.49
N PHE A 138 21.21 8.92 -12.77
CA PHE A 138 22.69 8.87 -12.81
C PHE A 138 23.21 8.15 -14.07
#